data_AF-A0A960ZGH7-F1
#
_entry.id   AF-A0A960ZGH7-F1
#
_cell.length_a   1.000
_cell.length_b   1.000
_cell.length_c   1.000
_cell.angle_alpha   90.00
_cell.angle_beta   90.00
_cell.angle_gamma   90.00
#
_symmetry.space_group_name_H-M   'P 1'
#
loop_
_entity.id
_entity.type
_entity.pdbx_description
1 polymer ?
#
loop_
_entity_poly.entity_id
_entity_poly.type
_entity_poly.pdbx_seq_one_letter_code
_entity_poly.pdbx_strand_id
1 'polypeptide(L)'
;MDHKRRNKINFAFNVFQVRFIIAVLVLSLVVSAFLGYRMFTIEKEKSEILQIQNDNVVQMVQQFDRGLFVFLFMIIVLQSMALAFLIMYLTQRISGPIQRIQKELEHSIKTNTPANLAPVRKNDEFQEFFKILREYIEKFRKQM
;
A
#
# COMPACT_ATOMS: atom_id res chain seq x y z
N MET A 1 -31.81 14.75 19.62
CA MET A 1 -30.45 15.00 20.15
C MET A 1 -29.49 14.13 19.37
N ASP A 2 -28.64 14.79 18.59
CA ASP A 2 -27.93 14.20 17.45
C ASP A 2 -26.62 13.52 17.89
N HIS A 3 -26.47 12.23 17.60
CA HIS A 3 -25.30 11.44 18.00
C HIS A 3 -24.09 11.75 17.11
N LYS A 4 -23.37 12.82 17.47
CA LYS A 4 -22.05 13.16 16.92
C LYS A 4 -21.00 12.15 17.41
N ARG A 5 -20.99 10.93 16.83
CA ARG A 5 -19.91 9.95 17.01
C ARG A 5 -18.62 10.53 16.42
N ARG A 6 -17.82 11.18 17.28
CA ARG A 6 -16.43 11.52 17.02
C ARG A 6 -15.67 10.21 16.76
N ASN A 7 -15.52 9.83 15.50
CA ASN A 7 -14.48 8.92 15.06
C ASN A 7 -13.13 9.60 15.34
N LYS A 8 -12.60 9.38 16.55
CA LYS A 8 -11.16 9.56 16.76
C LYS A 8 -10.50 8.51 15.89
N ILE A 9 -9.99 8.94 14.74
CA ILE A 9 -9.04 8.18 13.95
C ILE A 9 -7.80 8.07 14.85
N ASN A 10 -7.78 7.06 15.72
CA ASN A 10 -6.60 6.73 16.49
C ASN A 10 -5.58 6.19 15.48
N PHE A 11 -4.76 7.12 14.99
CA PHE A 11 -3.62 6.89 14.14
C PHE A 11 -2.51 6.22 14.99
N ALA A 12 -2.82 5.06 15.55
CA ALA A 12 -1.86 4.21 16.21
C ALA A 12 -1.06 3.51 15.10
N PHE A 13 0.00 4.17 14.63
CA PHE A 13 0.98 3.53 13.76
C PHE A 13 1.60 2.35 14.52
N ASN A 14 1.16 1.14 14.19
CA ASN A 14 1.82 -0.05 14.70
C ASN A 14 3.21 -0.13 14.07
N VAL A 15 4.23 -0.51 14.86
CA VAL A 15 5.63 -0.66 14.41
C VAL A 15 5.74 -1.53 13.15
N PHE A 16 4.86 -2.52 13.00
CA PHE A 16 4.75 -3.36 11.81
C PHE A 16 4.40 -2.58 10.54
N GLN A 17 3.43 -1.64 10.62
CA GLN A 17 3.00 -0.84 9.47
C GLN A 17 4.13 0.06 8.98
N VAL A 18 4.86 0.68 9.91
CA VAL A 18 6.00 1.53 9.59
C VAL A 18 7.12 0.70 8.94
N ARG A 19 7.45 -0.47 9.50
CA ARG A 19 8.44 -1.38 8.88
C ARG A 19 8.06 -1.79 7.47
N PHE A 20 6.78 -2.12 7.25
CA PHE A 20 6.29 -2.52 5.92
C PHE A 20 6.31 -1.36 4.93
N ILE A 21 5.83 -0.18 5.32
CA ILE A 21 5.85 1.02 4.49
C ILE A 21 7.30 1.39 4.12
N ILE A 22 8.22 1.36 5.09
CA ILE A 22 9.65 1.61 4.84
C ILE A 22 10.21 0.56 3.87
N ALA A 23 9.91 -0.73 4.06
CA ALA A 23 10.40 -1.78 3.17
C ALA A 23 9.92 -1.56 1.72
N VAL A 24 8.64 -1.19 1.54
CA VAL A 24 8.10 -0.90 0.20
C VAL A 24 8.68 0.38 -0.39
N LEU A 25 8.90 1.42 0.42
CA LEU A 25 9.55 2.66 -0.04
C LEU A 25 11.01 2.41 -0.47
N VAL A 26 11.76 1.60 0.29
CA VAL A 26 13.13 1.22 -0.08
C VAL A 26 13.11 0.39 -1.37
N LEU A 27 12.20 -0.57 -1.49
CA LEU A 27 12.05 -1.36 -2.72
C LEU A 27 11.71 -0.48 -3.92
N SER A 28 10.76 0.45 -3.75
CA SER A 28 10.39 1.45 -4.76
C SER A 28 11.61 2.25 -5.22
N LEU A 29 12.40 2.74 -4.27
CA LEU A 29 13.59 3.53 -4.56
C LEU A 29 14.66 2.72 -5.31
N VAL A 30 14.85 1.45 -4.95
CA VAL A 30 15.76 0.53 -5.66
C VAL A 30 15.29 0.31 -7.11
N VAL A 31 14.00 0.06 -7.32
CA VAL A 31 13.43 -0.12 -8.67
C VAL A 31 13.57 1.16 -9.49
N SER A 32 13.25 2.33 -8.91
CA SER A 32 13.41 3.62 -9.59
C SER A 32 14.86 3.92 -9.95
N ALA A 33 15.81 3.64 -9.06
CA ALA A 33 17.24 3.81 -9.34
C ALA A 33 17.70 2.87 -10.46
N PHE A 34 17.26 1.62 -10.45
CA PHE A 34 17.56 0.65 -11.50
C PHE A 34 17.01 1.10 -12.86
N LEU A 35 15.74 1.53 -12.92
CA LEU A 35 15.13 2.04 -14.15
C LEU A 35 15.83 3.31 -14.63
N GLY A 36 16.17 4.23 -13.72
CA GLY A 36 16.92 5.45 -14.05
C GLY A 36 18.29 5.13 -14.64
N TYR A 37 18.99 4.14 -14.09
CA TYR A 37 20.26 3.66 -14.64
C TYR A 37 20.11 3.06 -16.05
N ARG A 38 19.07 2.24 -16.27
CA ARG A 38 18.77 1.68 -17.60
C ARG A 38 18.44 2.78 -18.60
N MET A 39 17.65 3.78 -18.20
CA MET A 39 17.28 4.89 -19.05
C MET A 39 18.50 5.73 -19.44
N PHE A 40 19.38 6.05 -18.49
CA PHE A 40 20.65 6.74 -18.75
C PHE A 40 21.56 5.97 -19.73
N THR A 41 21.59 4.64 -19.62
CA THR A 41 22.37 3.80 -20.54
C THR A 41 21.82 3.88 -21.97
N ILE A 42 20.49 3.81 -22.11
CA ILE A 42 19.80 3.95 -23.41
C ILE A 42 20.03 5.35 -24.01
N GLU A 43 20.02 6.40 -23.20
CA GLU A 43 20.26 7.78 -23.64
C GLU A 43 21.68 7.95 -24.21
N LYS A 44 22.67 7.36 -23.54
CA LYS A 44 24.07 7.36 -23.99
C LYS A 44 24.23 6.62 -25.31
N GLU A 45 23.65 5.44 -25.44
CA GLU A 45 23.69 4.66 -26.68
C GLU A 45 23.07 5.44 -27.84
N LYS A 46 21.93 6.10 -27.63
CA LYS A 46 21.30 6.95 -28.66
C LYS A 46 22.17 8.14 -29.06
N SER A 47 22.79 8.81 -28.10
CA SER A 47 23.65 9.97 -28.34
C SER A 47 24.91 9.60 -29.13
N GLU A 48 25.47 8.42 -28.87
CA GLU A 48 26.67 7.91 -29.55
C GLU A 48 26.36 7.49 -31.00
N ILE A 49 25.18 6.91 -31.25
CA ILE A 49 24.70 6.55 -32.59
C ILE A 49 24.36 7.80 -33.43
N LEU A 50 23.92 8.90 -32.80
CA LEU A 50 23.44 10.10 -33.49
C LEU A 50 24.54 11.09 -33.95
N GLN A 51 25.83 10.85 -33.67
CA GLN A 51 26.99 11.68 -34.08
C GLN A 51 26.65 13.16 -34.36
N ILE A 52 26.12 13.85 -33.34
CA ILE A 52 25.64 15.21 -33.49
C ILE A 52 26.84 16.15 -33.60
N GLN A 53 27.33 16.40 -34.82
CA GLN A 53 28.40 17.36 -35.14
C GLN A 53 27.97 18.83 -35.04
N ASN A 54 26.76 19.11 -34.54
CA ASN A 54 26.19 20.44 -34.53
C ASN A 54 25.88 20.87 -33.09
N ASP A 55 26.69 21.79 -32.54
CA ASP A 55 26.60 22.25 -31.15
C ASP A 55 25.21 22.77 -30.77
N ASN A 56 24.47 23.32 -31.73
CA ASN A 56 23.09 23.79 -31.52
C ASN A 56 22.10 22.66 -31.26
N VAL A 57 22.30 21.49 -31.89
CA VAL A 57 21.46 20.32 -31.69
C VAL A 57 21.82 19.64 -30.36
N VAL A 58 23.10 19.64 -29.96
CA VAL A 58 23.52 19.15 -28.64
C VAL A 58 22.87 19.95 -27.51
N GLN A 59 22.84 21.29 -27.61
CA GLN A 59 22.20 22.13 -26.59
C GLN A 59 20.68 21.91 -26.52
N MET A 60 20.02 21.74 -27.67
CA MET A 60 18.57 21.48 -27.72
C MET A 60 18.23 20.11 -27.12
N VAL A 61 19.01 19.07 -27.42
CA VAL A 61 18.88 17.73 -26.82
C VAL A 61 19.11 17.79 -25.31
N GLN A 62 20.16 18.46 -24.84
CA GLN A 62 20.43 18.58 -23.41
C GLN A 62 19.32 19.29 -22.63
N GLN A 63 18.68 20.31 -23.22
CA GLN A 63 17.54 20.98 -22.59
C GLN A 63 16.31 20.07 -22.54
N PHE A 64 16.06 19.31 -23.61
CA PHE A 64 14.95 18.36 -23.67
C PHE A 64 15.14 17.21 -22.66
N ASP A 65 16.35 16.67 -22.58
CA ASP A 65 16.74 15.61 -21.63
C ASP A 65 16.61 16.08 -20.19
N ARG A 66 17.04 17.31 -19.88
CA ARG A 66 16.86 17.88 -18.53
C ARG A 66 15.37 18.01 -18.19
N GLY A 67 14.53 18.44 -19.13
CA GLY A 67 13.08 18.52 -18.95
C GLY A 67 12.46 17.14 -18.69
N LEU A 68 12.84 16.14 -19.48
CA LEU A 68 12.41 14.74 -19.31
C LEU A 68 12.83 14.17 -17.96
N PHE A 69 14.08 14.40 -17.54
CA PHE A 69 14.57 13.94 -16.23
C PHE A 69 13.79 14.56 -15.07
N VAL A 70 13.53 15.86 -15.11
CA VAL A 70 12.74 16.56 -14.09
C VAL A 70 11.31 16.01 -14.05
N PHE A 71 10.71 15.78 -15.21
CA PHE A 71 9.36 15.21 -15.32
C PHE A 71 9.29 13.78 -14.79
N LEU A 72 10.25 12.91 -15.16
CA LEU A 72 10.36 11.54 -14.66
C LEU A 72 10.57 11.52 -13.15
N PHE A 73 11.44 12.39 -12.63
CA PHE A 73 11.66 12.51 -11.20
C PHE A 73 10.36 12.90 -10.47
N MET A 74 9.60 13.86 -11.00
CA MET A 74 8.31 14.25 -10.46
C MET A 74 7.31 13.08 -10.44
N ILE A 75 7.24 12.28 -11.51
CA ILE A 75 6.40 11.09 -11.57
C ILE A 75 6.80 10.06 -10.51
N ILE A 76 8.09 9.79 -10.34
CA ILE A 76 8.59 8.82 -9.36
C ILE A 76 8.23 9.24 -7.93
N VAL A 77 8.39 10.53 -7.61
CA VAL A 77 8.02 11.09 -6.31
C VAL A 77 6.51 10.95 -6.08
N LEU A 78 5.69 11.35 -7.07
CA LEU A 78 4.24 11.28 -6.98
C LEU A 78 3.75 9.83 -6.84
N GLN A 79 4.32 8.90 -7.60
CA GLN A 79 4.02 7.47 -7.53
C GLN A 79 4.39 6.89 -6.16
N SER A 80 5.55 7.26 -5.62
CA SER A 80 5.98 6.80 -4.29
C SER A 80 5.02 7.29 -3.19
N MET A 81 4.56 8.55 -3.28
CA MET A 81 3.56 9.10 -2.36
C MET A 81 2.21 8.39 -2.51
N ALA A 82 1.75 8.14 -3.74
CA ALA A 82 0.50 7.44 -4.00
C ALA A 82 0.52 5.99 -3.45
N LEU A 83 1.63 5.28 -3.63
CA LEU A 83 1.83 3.94 -3.08
C LEU A 83 1.82 3.95 -1.55
N ALA A 84 2.54 4.88 -0.92
CA ALA A 84 2.54 5.00 0.53
C ALA A 84 1.13 5.24 1.08
N PHE A 85 0.36 6.13 0.44
CA PHE A 85 -1.04 6.39 0.80
C PHE A 85 -1.93 5.17 0.60
N LEU A 86 -1.79 4.45 -0.51
CA LEU A 86 -2.58 3.27 -0.83
C LEU A 86 -2.32 2.12 0.16
N ILE A 87 -1.05 1.87 0.50
CA ILE A 87 -0.67 0.86 1.49
C ILE A 87 -1.22 1.23 2.86
N MET A 88 -1.08 2.49 3.25
CA MET A 88 -1.64 2.98 4.50
C MET A 88 -3.15 2.78 4.56
N TYR A 89 -3.86 3.15 3.50
CA TYR A 89 -5.30 3.00 3.38
C TYR A 89 -5.72 1.52 3.49
N LEU A 90 -5.07 0.63 2.73
CA LEU A 90 -5.32 -0.81 2.81
C LEU A 90 -5.06 -1.35 4.21
N THR A 91 -3.94 -0.97 4.83
CA THR A 91 -3.56 -1.48 6.14
C THR A 91 -4.56 -1.06 7.23
N GLN A 92 -5.08 0.17 7.16
CA GLN A 92 -6.14 0.62 8.07
C GLN A 92 -7.44 -0.16 7.86
N ARG A 93 -7.81 -0.41 6.59
CA ARG A 93 -9.01 -1.17 6.25
C ARG A 93 -8.93 -2.63 6.69
N ILE A 94 -7.75 -3.26 6.57
CA ILE A 94 -7.49 -4.65 6.96
C ILE A 94 -7.37 -4.82 8.48
N SER A 95 -6.66 -3.92 9.16
CA SER A 95 -6.34 -4.09 10.60
C SER A 95 -7.59 -4.05 11.49
N GLY A 96 -8.60 -3.24 11.14
CA GLY A 96 -9.81 -3.08 11.94
C GLY A 96 -10.63 -4.38 12.10
N PRO A 97 -11.06 -5.01 10.99
CA PRO A 97 -11.78 -6.28 11.02
C PRO A 97 -11.00 -7.39 11.73
N ILE A 98 -9.69 -7.52 11.48
CA ILE A 98 -8.84 -8.54 12.09
C ILE A 98 -8.77 -8.38 13.62
N GLN A 99 -8.51 -7.17 14.11
CA GLN A 99 -8.46 -6.90 15.56
C GLN A 99 -9.79 -7.20 16.24
N ARG A 100 -10.91 -6.98 15.55
CA ARG A 100 -12.23 -7.32 16.08
C ARG A 100 -12.41 -8.83 16.23
N ILE A 101 -12.04 -9.62 15.22
CA ILE A 101 -12.09 -11.10 15.31
C ILE A 101 -11.20 -11.58 16.45
N GLN A 102 -9.97 -11.09 16.52
CA GLN A 102 -9.03 -11.50 17.54
C GLN A 102 -9.61 -11.30 18.95
N LYS A 103 -10.21 -10.13 19.21
CA LYS A 103 -10.84 -9.85 20.51
C LYS A 103 -12.03 -10.77 20.80
N GLU A 104 -12.89 -11.03 19.82
CA GLU A 104 -14.05 -11.91 20.00
C GLU A 104 -13.63 -13.37 20.24
N LEU A 105 -12.61 -13.86 19.52
CA LEU A 105 -12.06 -15.19 19.72
C LEU A 105 -11.34 -15.30 21.07
N GLU A 106 -10.50 -14.33 21.43
CA GLU A 106 -9.84 -14.30 22.74
C GLU A 106 -10.86 -14.25 23.88
N HIS A 107 -11.93 -13.47 23.74
CA HIS A 107 -13.02 -13.45 24.69
C HIS A 107 -13.68 -14.82 24.80
N SER A 108 -14.06 -15.42 23.66
CA SER A 108 -14.68 -16.74 23.60
C SER A 108 -13.86 -17.84 24.27
N ILE A 109 -12.54 -17.84 24.03
CA ILE A 109 -11.60 -18.77 24.66
C ILE A 109 -11.55 -18.56 26.18
N LYS A 110 -11.55 -17.30 26.66
CA LYS A 110 -11.46 -16.99 28.09
C LYS A 110 -12.76 -17.29 28.84
N THR A 111 -13.90 -17.07 28.23
CA THR A 111 -15.21 -17.20 28.90
C THR A 111 -15.90 -18.54 28.63
N ASN A 112 -15.34 -19.40 27.77
CA ASN A 112 -16.00 -20.59 27.23
C ASN A 112 -17.40 -20.28 26.64
N THR A 113 -17.64 -19.03 26.25
CA THR A 113 -18.87 -18.64 25.56
C THR A 113 -18.59 -18.51 24.07
N PRO A 114 -19.54 -18.83 23.19
CA PRO A 114 -19.30 -18.77 21.75
C PRO A 114 -19.01 -17.33 21.29
N ALA A 115 -18.00 -17.16 20.44
CA ALA A 115 -17.64 -15.88 19.83
C ALA A 115 -18.83 -15.30 19.05
N ASN A 116 -19.14 -14.02 19.28
CA ASN A 116 -20.21 -13.34 18.56
C ASN A 116 -19.62 -12.58 17.36
N LEU A 117 -19.40 -13.31 16.26
CA LEU A 117 -18.93 -12.76 15.01
C LEU A 117 -20.04 -11.97 14.29
N ALA A 118 -20.33 -10.77 14.79
CA ALA A 118 -21.23 -9.83 14.14
C ALA A 118 -20.74 -9.50 12.71
N PRO A 119 -21.66 -9.25 11.76
CA PRO A 119 -21.30 -9.03 10.37
C PRO A 119 -20.34 -7.84 10.19
N VAL A 120 -19.38 -8.02 9.30
CA VAL A 120 -18.45 -6.96 8.86
C VAL A 120 -19.20 -5.94 8.02
N ARG A 121 -18.62 -4.74 7.88
CA ARG A 121 -19.16 -3.68 7.02
C ARG A 121 -19.44 -4.22 5.61
N LYS A 122 -20.54 -3.79 5.01
CA LYS A 122 -20.93 -4.13 3.64
C LYS A 122 -19.79 -3.75 2.67
N ASN A 123 -19.33 -4.69 1.84
CA ASN A 123 -18.21 -4.58 0.90
C ASN A 123 -16.80 -4.58 1.54
N ASP A 124 -16.62 -5.25 2.68
CA ASP A 124 -15.28 -5.54 3.18
C ASP A 124 -14.67 -6.73 2.44
N GLU A 125 -13.38 -6.69 2.15
CA GLU A 125 -12.65 -7.77 1.47
C GLU A 125 -12.64 -9.06 2.30
N PHE A 126 -12.77 -8.93 3.63
CA PHE A 126 -12.86 -10.07 4.53
C PHE A 126 -14.27 -10.64 4.68
N GLN A 127 -15.30 -10.08 4.05
CA GLN A 127 -16.68 -10.50 4.29
C GLN A 127 -16.90 -12.01 4.08
N GLU A 128 -16.29 -12.58 3.05
CA GLU A 128 -16.36 -14.02 2.77
C GLU A 128 -15.62 -14.85 3.84
N PHE A 129 -14.42 -14.44 4.23
CA PHE A 129 -13.68 -15.06 5.32
C PHE A 129 -14.50 -15.09 6.62
N PHE A 130 -15.14 -13.97 6.97
CA PHE A 130 -16.00 -13.88 8.16
C PHE A 130 -17.23 -14.78 8.07
N LYS A 131 -17.82 -14.90 6.87
CA LYS A 131 -18.94 -15.82 6.65
C LYS A 131 -18.50 -17.26 6.90
N ILE A 132 -17.40 -17.70 6.30
CA ILE A 132 -16.87 -19.07 6.45
C ILE A 132 -16.49 -19.35 7.92
N LEU A 133 -15.79 -18.41 8.58
CA LEU A 133 -15.40 -18.57 9.98
C LEU A 133 -16.62 -18.71 10.89
N ARG A 134 -17.67 -17.92 10.65
CA ARG A 134 -18.93 -18.02 11.38
C ARG A 134 -19.60 -19.38 11.17
N GLU A 135 -19.71 -19.82 9.92
CA GLU A 135 -20.27 -21.14 9.59
C GLU A 135 -19.49 -22.28 10.27
N TYR A 136 -18.17 -22.17 10.33
CA TYR A 136 -17.30 -23.14 11.02
C TYR A 136 -17.60 -23.18 12.53
N ILE A 137 -17.64 -22.02 13.20
CA ILE A 137 -17.95 -21.95 14.64
C ILE A 137 -19.37 -22.46 14.93
N GLU A 138 -20.35 -22.13 14.09
CA GLU A 138 -21.73 -22.62 14.23
C GLU A 138 -21.83 -24.15 14.03
N LYS A 139 -21.03 -24.74 13.13
CA LYS A 139 -20.98 -26.20 12.97
C LYS A 139 -20.40 -26.89 14.20
N PHE A 140 -19.28 -26.40 14.73
CA PHE A 140 -18.70 -26.94 15.97
C PHE A 140 -19.66 -26.84 17.15
N ARG A 141 -20.43 -25.74 17.22
CA ARG A 141 -21.45 -25.56 18.26
C ARG A 141 -22.57 -26.61 18.19
N LYS A 142 -22.96 -27.07 17.00
CA LYS A 142 -24.03 -28.08 16.84
C LYS A 142 -23.58 -29.51 17.15
N GLN A 143 -22.27 -29.75 17.25
CA GLN A 143 -21.69 -31.06 17.55
C GLN A 143 -21.36 -31.27 19.03
N MET A 144 -21.35 -30.20 19.84
CA MET A 144 -21.34 -30.26 21.31
C MET A 144 -22.77 -30.22 21.84
#